data_AF-X1MIF3-F1
#
_entry.id   AF-X1MIF3-F1
#
_cell.length_a   1.000
_cell.length_b   1.000
_cell.length_c   1.000
_cell.angle_alpha   90.00
_cell.angle_beta   90.00
_cell.angle_gamma   90.00
#
_symmetry.space_group_name_H-M   'P 1'
#
loop_
_entity.id
_entity.type
_entity.pdbx_description
1 polymer ?
#
loop_
_entity_poly.entity_id
_entity_poly.type
_entity_poly.pdbx_seq_one_letter_code
_entity_poly.pdbx_strand_id
1 'polypeptide(L)'
;MGHSTRAGGRDGLYTVPTDEALRYDIEVLKKIGCNMLRKHVKIEPARLYYWCDKLGLMVWQDMASGNNKGDEAREQFELELKRLVENFYNHPCIIMWVPFNEGWGQHDTPRYSRLVKEWDPTRLVNEASGWANKESGDVRDIHSYPGPAAPPNEEKRVAVLGEFGGLGLPVKGHTWQDEKNWGYRSYETREQLTDAYVALLGRLRPLIGSGLSAAVYTQTTDVEVEVNGYMTYDRAMIKVDVKKMAEASRKLYLPPPVIKTIVPTSEKKGIEWSYTT
;
A
#
# COMPACT_ATOMS: atom_id res chain seq x y z
N MET A 1 -0.36 -8.94 -2.65
CA MET A 1 0.54 -7.79 -2.37
C MET A 1 0.06 -6.61 -3.15
N GLY A 2 -0.22 -5.52 -2.44
CA GLY A 2 -0.59 -4.22 -2.95
C GLY A 2 0.58 -3.26 -3.03
N HIS A 3 0.36 -2.07 -3.60
CA HIS A 3 1.44 -1.13 -3.79
C HIS A 3 1.01 0.35 -3.84
N SER A 4 1.64 1.26 -3.06
CA SER A 4 1.33 2.70 -3.03
C SER A 4 1.99 3.54 -4.15
N THR A 5 1.22 4.27 -4.96
CA THR A 5 1.75 5.21 -5.99
C THR A 5 1.46 6.67 -5.64
N ARG A 6 2.48 7.54 -5.62
CA ARG A 6 2.31 9.01 -5.42
C ARG A 6 2.81 9.89 -6.59
N ALA A 7 3.54 9.38 -7.58
CA ALA A 7 4.30 10.22 -8.54
C ALA A 7 3.57 10.56 -9.86
N GLY A 8 3.73 11.81 -10.32
CA GLY A 8 3.74 12.21 -11.73
C GLY A 8 5.09 11.91 -12.43
N GLY A 9 5.26 12.35 -13.69
CA GLY A 9 6.50 12.16 -14.46
C GLY A 9 7.48 13.34 -14.38
N ARG A 10 8.61 13.26 -15.12
CA ARG A 10 9.56 14.38 -15.26
C ARG A 10 8.91 15.66 -15.80
N ASP A 11 7.84 15.52 -16.59
CA ASP A 11 7.13 16.63 -17.24
C ASP A 11 5.95 17.18 -16.39
N GLY A 12 5.73 16.66 -15.17
CA GLY A 12 4.71 17.17 -14.27
C GLY A 12 4.56 16.36 -12.98
N LEU A 13 4.40 17.06 -11.84
CA LEU A 13 4.33 16.44 -10.50
C LEU A 13 3.07 15.58 -10.29
N TYR A 14 1.96 15.95 -10.94
CA TYR A 14 0.64 15.38 -10.66
C TYR A 14 0.09 14.46 -11.74
N THR A 15 0.63 14.48 -12.97
CA THR A 15 0.13 13.66 -14.07
C THR A 15 1.22 12.74 -14.59
N VAL A 16 0.82 11.51 -14.89
CA VAL A 16 1.68 10.57 -15.60
C VAL A 16 1.84 11.09 -17.05
N PRO A 17 3.04 11.08 -17.64
CA PRO A 17 3.33 11.83 -18.87
C PRO A 17 2.60 11.28 -20.09
N THR A 18 2.34 9.97 -20.14
CA THR A 18 1.63 9.32 -21.24
C THR A 18 0.77 8.14 -20.77
N ASP A 19 -0.14 7.70 -21.64
CA ASP A 19 -0.95 6.50 -21.43
C ASP A 19 -0.08 5.22 -21.35
N GLU A 20 0.99 5.17 -22.14
CA GLU A 20 1.97 4.08 -22.13
C GLU A 20 2.71 4.02 -20.80
N ALA A 21 2.99 5.16 -20.17
CA ALA A 21 3.63 5.19 -18.86
C ALA A 21 2.70 4.65 -17.75
N LEU A 22 1.39 4.94 -17.81
CA LEU A 22 0.40 4.32 -16.91
C LEU A 22 0.38 2.80 -17.07
N ARG A 23 0.34 2.34 -18.32
CA ARG A 23 0.38 0.91 -18.65
C ARG A 23 1.69 0.25 -18.17
N TYR A 24 2.83 0.91 -18.38
CA TYR A 24 4.14 0.42 -17.99
C TYR A 24 4.25 0.19 -16.49
N ASP A 25 3.77 1.13 -15.67
CA ASP A 25 3.76 0.99 -14.21
C ASP A 25 3.01 -0.30 -13.78
N ILE A 26 1.84 -0.57 -14.38
CA ILE A 26 1.04 -1.76 -14.11
C ILE A 26 1.76 -3.04 -14.56
N GLU A 27 2.37 -3.03 -15.76
CA GLU A 27 3.13 -4.18 -16.27
C GLU A 27 4.33 -4.51 -15.37
N VAL A 28 5.04 -3.50 -14.86
CA VAL A 28 6.16 -3.70 -13.92
C VAL A 28 5.68 -4.31 -12.61
N LEU A 29 4.60 -3.78 -12.01
CA LEU A 29 4.03 -4.34 -10.79
C LEU A 29 3.63 -5.81 -10.96
N LYS A 30 3.01 -6.16 -12.10
CA LYS A 30 2.69 -7.56 -12.42
C LYS A 30 3.94 -8.42 -12.59
N LYS A 31 4.99 -7.92 -13.26
CA LYS A 31 6.27 -8.63 -13.42
C LYS A 31 6.95 -8.91 -12.07
N ILE A 32 6.85 -7.99 -11.11
CA ILE A 32 7.34 -8.14 -9.73
C ILE A 32 6.50 -9.15 -8.92
N GLY A 33 5.26 -9.43 -9.35
CA GLY A 33 4.35 -10.39 -8.72
C GLY A 33 3.29 -9.76 -7.81
N CYS A 34 3.09 -8.43 -7.91
CA CYS A 34 1.96 -7.76 -7.29
C CYS A 34 0.66 -8.16 -7.98
N ASN A 35 -0.42 -8.25 -7.21
CA ASN A 35 -1.77 -8.50 -7.71
C ASN A 35 -2.73 -7.35 -7.39
N MET A 36 -2.24 -6.32 -6.71
CA MET A 36 -2.99 -5.13 -6.34
C MET A 36 -2.08 -3.90 -6.36
N LEU A 37 -2.68 -2.73 -6.56
CA LEU A 37 -2.11 -1.41 -6.32
C LEU A 37 -3.04 -0.65 -5.37
N ARG A 38 -2.48 0.18 -4.50
CA ARG A 38 -3.17 1.17 -3.70
C ARG A 38 -2.83 2.53 -4.27
N LYS A 39 -3.81 3.24 -4.80
CA LYS A 39 -3.60 4.61 -5.26
C LYS A 39 -3.70 5.51 -4.03
N HIS A 40 -2.55 5.97 -3.55
CA HIS A 40 -2.42 6.65 -2.28
C HIS A 40 -2.75 8.14 -2.37
N VAL A 41 -3.73 8.58 -1.57
CA VAL A 41 -4.12 9.98 -1.32
C VAL A 41 -4.24 10.81 -2.61
N LYS A 42 -4.72 10.20 -3.69
CA LYS A 42 -4.79 10.82 -5.02
C LYS A 42 -5.83 10.10 -5.87
N ILE A 43 -6.46 10.82 -6.79
CA ILE A 43 -7.33 10.26 -7.83
C ILE A 43 -6.61 10.38 -9.18
N GLU A 44 -6.61 9.32 -9.99
CA GLU A 44 -6.00 9.33 -11.31
C GLU A 44 -7.03 9.49 -12.43
N PRO A 45 -6.61 9.85 -13.65
CA PRO A 45 -7.48 9.74 -14.82
C PRO A 45 -8.03 8.32 -14.99
N ALA A 46 -9.23 8.21 -15.56
CA ALA A 46 -9.90 6.93 -15.85
C ALA A 46 -9.03 5.91 -16.62
N ARG A 47 -8.03 6.40 -17.35
CA ARG A 47 -7.03 5.60 -18.05
C ARG A 47 -6.25 4.65 -17.14
N LEU A 48 -5.93 5.03 -15.90
CA LEU A 48 -5.26 4.09 -14.98
C LEU A 48 -6.16 2.88 -14.71
N TYR A 49 -7.41 3.13 -14.30
CA TYR A 49 -8.35 2.05 -13.94
C TYR A 49 -8.70 1.20 -15.17
N TYR A 50 -8.84 1.81 -16.35
CA TYR A 50 -8.97 1.09 -17.62
C TYR A 50 -7.83 0.07 -17.82
N TRP A 51 -6.58 0.49 -17.62
CA TRP A 51 -5.44 -0.43 -17.77
C TRP A 51 -5.41 -1.50 -16.68
N CYS A 52 -5.81 -1.17 -15.45
CA CYS A 52 -5.92 -2.14 -14.36
C CYS A 52 -6.99 -3.20 -14.66
N ASP A 53 -8.15 -2.79 -15.20
CA ASP A 53 -9.19 -3.70 -15.67
C ASP A 53 -8.68 -4.61 -16.80
N LYS A 54 -8.00 -4.02 -17.80
CA LYS A 54 -7.51 -4.75 -18.97
C LYS A 54 -6.38 -5.73 -18.65
N LEU A 55 -5.46 -5.34 -17.78
CA LEU A 55 -4.28 -6.14 -17.45
C LEU A 55 -4.50 -7.04 -16.23
N GLY A 56 -5.57 -6.83 -15.46
CA GLY A 56 -5.90 -7.60 -14.27
C GLY A 56 -5.00 -7.26 -13.09
N LEU A 57 -5.22 -6.10 -12.47
CA LEU A 57 -4.58 -5.67 -11.23
C LEU A 57 -5.64 -5.01 -10.35
N MET A 58 -5.81 -5.49 -9.11
CA MET A 58 -6.80 -4.90 -8.19
C MET A 58 -6.36 -3.51 -7.72
N VAL A 59 -7.31 -2.67 -7.33
CA VAL A 59 -7.08 -1.29 -6.90
C VAL A 59 -7.75 -1.02 -5.56
N TRP A 60 -6.98 -0.51 -4.60
CA TRP A 60 -7.49 0.24 -3.47
C TRP A 60 -7.41 1.72 -3.81
N GLN A 61 -8.53 2.41 -3.82
CA GLN A 61 -8.60 3.80 -4.25
C GLN A 61 -8.79 4.71 -3.04
N ASP A 62 -7.77 5.51 -2.74
CA ASP A 62 -7.85 6.51 -1.69
C ASP A 62 -8.51 7.80 -2.17
N MET A 63 -9.20 8.49 -1.28
CA MET A 63 -9.54 9.89 -1.47
C MET A 63 -8.32 10.78 -1.23
N ALA A 64 -8.25 11.93 -1.90
CA ALA A 64 -7.24 12.94 -1.60
C ALA A 64 -7.48 13.56 -0.21
N SER A 65 -6.42 13.76 0.56
CA SER A 65 -6.49 14.35 1.89
C SER A 65 -6.53 15.88 1.82
N GLY A 66 -7.51 16.48 2.49
CA GLY A 66 -7.62 17.92 2.70
C GLY A 66 -7.42 18.34 4.16
N ASN A 67 -7.41 19.64 4.46
CA ASN A 67 -7.35 20.14 5.83
C ASN A 67 -8.69 19.94 6.59
N ASN A 68 -9.84 19.91 5.88
CA ASN A 68 -11.18 19.53 6.38
C ASN A 68 -11.63 20.12 7.74
N LYS A 69 -11.10 21.29 8.13
CA LYS A 69 -11.33 21.91 9.45
C LYS A 69 -12.63 22.71 9.56
N GLY A 70 -13.22 23.16 8.46
CA GLY A 70 -14.45 23.97 8.43
C GLY A 70 -15.55 23.34 7.58
N ASP A 71 -16.78 23.78 7.78
CA ASP A 71 -17.97 23.16 7.17
C ASP A 71 -17.90 23.13 5.64
N GLU A 72 -17.54 24.24 5.00
CA GLU A 72 -17.33 24.29 3.53
C GLU A 72 -16.32 23.24 3.03
N ALA A 73 -15.20 23.06 3.75
CA ALA A 73 -14.19 22.08 3.38
C ALA A 73 -14.69 20.64 3.56
N ARG A 74 -15.56 20.39 4.55
CA ARG A 74 -16.17 19.07 4.80
C ARG A 74 -17.25 18.77 3.76
N GLU A 75 -18.07 19.75 3.41
CA GLU A 75 -19.06 19.64 2.33
C GLU A 75 -18.38 19.37 0.98
N GLN A 76 -17.28 20.08 0.69
CA GLN A 76 -16.50 19.83 -0.52
C GLN A 76 -15.87 18.43 -0.52
N PHE A 77 -15.30 17.99 0.61
CA PHE A 77 -14.75 16.64 0.73
C PHE A 77 -15.82 15.57 0.48
N GLU A 78 -17.02 15.72 1.05
CA GLU A 78 -18.12 14.79 0.83
C GLU A 78 -18.57 14.77 -0.63
N LEU A 79 -18.72 15.94 -1.24
CA LEU A 79 -19.08 16.07 -2.65
C LEU A 79 -18.06 15.37 -3.56
N GLU A 80 -16.78 15.59 -3.33
CA GLU A 80 -15.71 14.98 -4.12
C GLU A 80 -15.58 13.48 -3.87
N LEU A 81 -15.72 13.02 -2.63
CA LEU A 81 -15.72 11.60 -2.29
C LEU A 81 -16.89 10.87 -2.96
N LYS A 82 -18.09 11.47 -2.92
CA LYS A 82 -19.27 10.92 -3.63
C LYS A 82 -19.02 10.83 -5.13
N ARG A 83 -18.48 11.90 -5.73
CA ARG A 83 -18.14 11.92 -7.16
C ARG A 83 -17.06 10.91 -7.52
N LEU A 84 -16.06 10.69 -6.67
CA LEU A 84 -15.06 9.63 -6.86
C LEU A 84 -15.75 8.27 -6.96
N VAL A 85 -16.63 7.94 -6.02
CA VAL A 85 -17.35 6.65 -6.07
C VAL A 85 -18.25 6.56 -7.31
N GLU A 86 -19.09 7.56 -7.55
CA GLU A 86 -20.06 7.57 -8.67
C GLU A 86 -19.41 7.58 -10.07
N ASN A 87 -18.24 8.18 -10.24
CA ASN A 87 -17.57 8.20 -11.56
C ASN A 87 -16.79 6.92 -11.84
N PHE A 88 -16.31 6.23 -10.80
CA PHE A 88 -15.40 5.10 -10.96
C PHE A 88 -16.00 3.74 -10.54
N TYR A 89 -17.27 3.68 -10.09
CA TYR A 89 -17.93 2.42 -9.69
C TYR A 89 -17.98 1.35 -10.80
N ASN A 90 -17.88 1.73 -12.06
CA ASN A 90 -17.88 0.81 -13.21
C ASN A 90 -16.52 0.14 -13.47
N HIS A 91 -15.47 0.49 -12.70
CA HIS A 91 -14.17 -0.17 -12.80
C HIS A 91 -14.09 -1.37 -11.83
N PRO A 92 -14.21 -2.61 -12.33
CA PRO A 92 -14.15 -3.80 -11.48
C PRO A 92 -12.78 -4.01 -10.83
N CYS A 93 -11.70 -3.41 -11.35
CA CYS A 93 -10.41 -3.45 -10.70
C CYS A 93 -10.43 -2.78 -9.32
N ILE A 94 -11.26 -1.75 -9.10
CA ILE A 94 -11.41 -1.14 -7.78
C ILE A 94 -12.15 -2.13 -6.89
N ILE A 95 -11.52 -2.54 -5.80
CA ILE A 95 -12.10 -3.51 -4.84
C ILE A 95 -12.35 -2.88 -3.47
N MET A 96 -11.78 -1.70 -3.22
CA MET A 96 -11.81 -1.04 -1.92
C MET A 96 -11.72 0.47 -2.07
N TRP A 97 -12.54 1.18 -1.30
CA TRP A 97 -12.50 2.62 -1.13
C TRP A 97 -11.83 2.99 0.20
N VAL A 98 -10.96 3.99 0.18
CA VAL A 98 -10.20 4.44 1.36
C VAL A 98 -10.43 5.95 1.56
N PRO A 99 -11.38 6.37 2.42
CA PRO A 99 -11.69 7.78 2.59
C PRO A 99 -10.55 8.59 3.24
N PHE A 100 -9.77 7.98 4.13
CA PHE A 100 -8.72 8.68 4.88
C PHE A 100 -7.43 7.86 4.97
N ASN A 101 -6.33 8.57 5.22
CA ASN A 101 -5.00 7.99 5.46
C ASN A 101 -4.40 8.63 6.73
N GLU A 102 -3.99 7.82 7.70
CA GLU A 102 -3.18 8.23 8.86
C GLU A 102 -3.73 9.44 9.67
N GLY A 103 -5.04 9.67 9.69
CA GLY A 103 -5.64 10.84 10.35
C GLY A 103 -5.64 12.13 9.54
N TRP A 104 -5.09 12.13 8.32
CA TRP A 104 -4.96 13.34 7.51
C TRP A 104 -6.32 13.83 7.02
N GLY A 105 -6.76 14.99 7.54
CA GLY A 105 -8.08 15.55 7.21
C GLY A 105 -9.25 14.73 7.74
N GLN A 106 -8.98 13.76 8.62
CA GLN A 106 -9.97 12.79 9.07
C GLN A 106 -11.03 13.44 9.97
N HIS A 107 -12.29 13.25 9.62
CA HIS A 107 -13.46 13.72 10.36
C HIS A 107 -14.65 12.80 10.05
N ASP A 108 -15.62 12.70 10.97
CA ASP A 108 -16.86 11.93 10.82
C ASP A 108 -16.69 10.53 10.21
N THR A 109 -15.58 9.85 10.51
CA THR A 109 -15.16 8.63 9.81
C THR A 109 -16.23 7.54 9.76
N PRO A 110 -16.92 7.18 10.87
CA PRO A 110 -17.99 6.18 10.80
C PRO A 110 -19.16 6.59 9.91
N ARG A 111 -19.42 7.90 9.74
CA ARG A 111 -20.46 8.40 8.83
C ARG A 111 -20.03 8.21 7.38
N TYR A 112 -18.81 8.60 7.02
CA TYR A 112 -18.30 8.40 5.66
C TYR A 112 -18.18 6.93 5.28
N SER A 113 -17.78 6.06 6.21
CA SER A 113 -17.75 4.62 5.93
C SER A 113 -19.13 4.06 5.61
N ARG A 114 -20.19 4.55 6.26
CA ARG A 114 -21.58 4.19 5.92
C ARG A 114 -22.01 4.79 4.58
N LEU A 115 -21.74 6.07 4.34
CA LEU A 115 -22.10 6.74 3.08
C LEU A 115 -21.45 6.07 1.87
N VAL A 116 -20.17 5.74 1.95
CA VAL A 116 -19.47 5.03 0.85
C VAL A 116 -20.11 3.67 0.59
N LYS A 117 -20.52 2.94 1.64
CA LYS A 117 -21.27 1.68 1.49
C LYS A 117 -22.67 1.87 0.90
N GLU A 118 -23.33 2.99 1.20
CA GLU A 118 -24.64 3.34 0.61
C GLU A 118 -24.50 3.68 -0.88
N TRP A 119 -23.44 4.40 -1.26
CA TRP A 119 -23.16 4.77 -2.66
C TRP A 119 -22.64 3.59 -3.48
N ASP A 120 -21.83 2.72 -2.90
CA ASP A 120 -21.32 1.51 -3.53
C ASP A 120 -21.29 0.32 -2.55
N PRO A 121 -22.40 -0.44 -2.47
CA PRO A 121 -22.49 -1.59 -1.57
C PRO A 121 -21.65 -2.80 -2.04
N THR A 122 -21.06 -2.74 -3.24
CA THR A 122 -20.36 -3.88 -3.86
C THR A 122 -18.89 -3.98 -3.46
N ARG A 123 -18.32 -2.93 -2.85
CA ARG A 123 -16.89 -2.83 -2.53
C ARG A 123 -16.62 -2.72 -1.04
N LEU A 124 -15.40 -3.05 -0.64
CA LEU A 124 -14.95 -2.91 0.76
C LEU A 124 -14.65 -1.43 1.07
N VAL A 125 -14.74 -1.08 2.36
CA VAL A 125 -14.35 0.23 2.86
C VAL A 125 -13.29 0.07 3.94
N ASN A 126 -12.13 0.66 3.70
CA ASN A 126 -11.09 0.87 4.70
C ASN A 126 -11.21 2.30 5.20
N GLU A 127 -11.77 2.47 6.41
CA GLU A 127 -12.20 3.77 6.92
C GLU A 127 -11.08 4.82 6.98
N ALA A 128 -9.88 4.38 7.34
CA ALA A 128 -8.68 5.16 7.52
C ALA A 128 -7.48 4.21 7.47
N SER A 129 -6.72 4.25 6.37
CA SER A 129 -5.53 3.40 6.23
C SER A 129 -4.47 3.79 7.26
N GLY A 130 -3.91 2.80 7.95
CA GLY A 130 -2.84 2.99 8.93
C GLY A 130 -3.33 3.31 10.34
N TRP A 131 -3.30 4.58 10.73
CA TRP A 131 -3.57 5.02 12.11
C TRP A 131 -4.96 5.63 12.26
N ALA A 132 -5.31 6.06 13.49
CA ALA A 132 -6.55 6.77 13.79
C ALA A 132 -7.86 6.01 13.47
N ASN A 133 -7.80 4.69 13.52
CA ASN A 133 -8.95 3.78 13.42
C ASN A 133 -10.12 4.20 14.35
N LYS A 134 -11.33 4.24 13.79
CA LYS A 134 -12.61 4.54 14.46
C LYS A 134 -13.55 3.33 14.51
N GLU A 135 -13.05 2.14 14.19
CA GLU A 135 -13.77 0.86 14.32
C GLU A 135 -14.99 0.75 13.40
N SER A 136 -14.91 1.37 12.23
CA SER A 136 -15.91 1.27 11.17
C SER A 136 -15.33 0.72 9.86
N GLY A 137 -16.19 0.51 8.87
CA GLY A 137 -15.83 -0.16 7.62
C GLY A 137 -15.56 -1.66 7.80
N ASP A 138 -14.88 -2.26 6.82
CA ASP A 138 -14.67 -3.71 6.74
C ASP A 138 -13.24 -4.14 7.07
N VAL A 139 -12.35 -3.19 7.34
CA VAL A 139 -10.90 -3.41 7.37
C VAL A 139 -10.28 -2.87 8.66
N ARG A 140 -9.39 -3.65 9.26
CA ARG A 140 -8.48 -3.23 10.31
C ARG A 140 -7.09 -3.10 9.69
N ASP A 141 -6.68 -1.86 9.45
CA ASP A 141 -5.41 -1.51 8.82
C ASP A 141 -4.38 -1.02 9.86
N ILE A 142 -3.09 -1.27 9.59
CA ILE A 142 -1.94 -0.64 10.24
C ILE A 142 -0.86 -0.33 9.20
N HIS A 143 -0.03 0.66 9.50
CA HIS A 143 1.23 0.89 8.77
C HIS A 143 2.41 0.44 9.64
N SER A 144 3.46 -0.12 9.05
CA SER A 144 4.64 -0.54 9.81
C SER A 144 5.91 -0.43 8.96
N TYR A 145 6.73 0.56 9.28
CA TYR A 145 7.97 0.83 8.57
C TYR A 145 9.21 0.45 9.41
N PRO A 146 10.14 -0.39 8.92
CA PRO A 146 10.08 -1.10 7.64
C PRO A 146 9.20 -2.36 7.66
N GLY A 147 8.73 -2.78 8.85
CA GLY A 147 7.84 -3.93 9.00
C GLY A 147 8.47 -5.28 8.57
N PRO A 148 7.64 -6.26 8.15
CA PRO A 148 6.18 -6.24 8.21
C PRO A 148 5.65 -6.47 9.63
N ALA A 149 4.41 -6.08 9.88
CA ALA A 149 3.64 -6.38 11.09
C ALA A 149 2.20 -6.74 10.70
N ALA A 150 1.39 -7.20 11.65
CA ALA A 150 -0.03 -7.44 11.44
C ALA A 150 -0.85 -6.83 12.58
N PRO A 151 -2.05 -6.28 12.31
CA PRO A 151 -2.96 -5.93 13.38
C PRO A 151 -3.49 -7.18 14.08
N PRO A 152 -4.09 -7.05 15.28
CA PRO A 152 -4.86 -8.12 15.86
C PRO A 152 -6.01 -8.52 14.93
N ASN A 153 -6.34 -9.81 14.89
CA ASN A 153 -7.52 -10.28 14.17
C ASN A 153 -8.79 -9.84 14.89
N GLU A 154 -9.80 -9.52 14.10
CA GLU A 154 -11.14 -9.19 14.56
C GLU A 154 -12.14 -10.11 13.87
N GLU A 155 -13.29 -10.34 14.51
CA GLU A 155 -14.33 -11.20 13.96
C GLU A 155 -15.00 -10.60 12.71
N LYS A 156 -15.13 -9.27 12.67
CA LYS A 156 -15.94 -8.56 11.67
C LYS A 156 -15.13 -7.77 10.65
N ARG A 157 -13.82 -7.62 10.84
CA ARG A 157 -12.96 -6.80 9.97
C ARG A 157 -11.71 -7.54 9.55
N VAL A 158 -11.32 -7.32 8.30
CA VAL A 158 -10.18 -7.96 7.66
C VAL A 158 -8.88 -7.30 8.13
N ALA A 159 -7.95 -8.09 8.66
CA ALA A 159 -6.63 -7.60 9.06
C ALA A 159 -5.73 -7.36 7.84
N VAL A 160 -5.24 -6.12 7.68
CA VAL A 160 -4.35 -5.74 6.58
C VAL A 160 -3.17 -4.88 7.06
N LEU A 161 -2.10 -4.88 6.24
CA LEU A 161 -0.93 -4.03 6.39
C LEU A 161 -0.92 -3.04 5.21
N GLY A 162 -1.54 -1.89 5.39
CA GLY A 162 -1.80 -0.90 4.33
C GLY A 162 -0.58 -0.13 3.85
N GLU A 163 0.51 -0.15 4.63
CA GLU A 163 1.85 0.28 4.22
C GLU A 163 2.96 -0.43 5.03
N PHE A 164 4.03 -0.82 4.35
CA PHE A 164 5.26 -1.26 4.99
C PHE A 164 6.47 -1.11 4.05
N GLY A 165 7.66 -1.35 4.59
CA GLY A 165 8.90 -1.38 3.82
C GLY A 165 9.60 -0.04 3.78
N GLY A 166 9.61 0.62 2.63
CA GLY A 166 10.31 1.88 2.47
C GLY A 166 11.84 1.75 2.36
N LEU A 167 12.31 0.69 1.71
CA LEU A 167 13.72 0.43 1.42
C LEU A 167 14.23 1.34 0.30
N GLY A 168 15.11 2.27 0.64
CA GLY A 168 15.66 3.30 -0.24
C GLY A 168 16.95 2.90 -0.95
N LEU A 169 17.08 3.29 -2.20
CA LEU A 169 18.32 3.23 -2.99
C LEU A 169 18.36 4.45 -3.92
N PRO A 170 19.06 5.53 -3.56
CA PRO A 170 19.21 6.67 -4.47
C PRO A 170 20.05 6.25 -5.69
N VAL A 171 19.55 6.53 -6.90
CA VAL A 171 20.27 6.25 -8.15
C VAL A 171 20.65 7.57 -8.80
N LYS A 172 21.95 7.87 -8.84
CA LYS A 172 22.47 9.14 -9.38
C LYS A 172 21.98 9.38 -10.81
N GLY A 173 21.51 10.60 -11.09
CA GLY A 173 20.96 11.00 -12.40
C GLY A 173 19.50 10.59 -12.63
N HIS A 174 18.90 9.87 -11.68
CA HIS A 174 17.53 9.37 -11.76
C HIS A 174 16.68 9.73 -10.51
N THR A 175 17.16 10.67 -9.69
CA THR A 175 16.45 11.26 -8.54
C THR A 175 15.84 12.61 -8.91
N TRP A 176 14.84 13.07 -8.15
CA TRP A 176 14.27 14.41 -8.35
C TRP A 176 15.26 15.52 -8.01
N GLN A 177 16.04 15.32 -6.95
CA GLN A 177 17.15 16.17 -6.55
C GLN A 177 18.40 15.34 -6.23
N ASP A 178 19.58 15.95 -6.34
CA ASP A 178 20.85 15.23 -6.25
C ASP A 178 21.18 14.74 -4.84
N GLU A 179 20.76 15.49 -3.81
CA GLU A 179 21.12 15.24 -2.41
C GLU A 179 19.89 15.21 -1.48
N LYS A 180 20.07 14.83 -0.21
CA LYS A 180 19.00 14.81 0.83
C LYS A 180 17.78 13.94 0.49
N ASN A 181 18.00 12.90 -0.31
CA ASN A 181 17.02 11.85 -0.57
C ASN A 181 16.91 10.93 0.66
N TRP A 182 15.73 10.38 0.92
CA TRP A 182 15.48 9.54 2.07
C TRP A 182 14.69 8.27 1.74
N GLY A 183 14.85 7.27 2.59
CA GLY A 183 14.04 6.07 2.69
C GLY A 183 14.08 5.58 4.13
N TYR A 184 13.13 4.75 4.54
CA TYR A 184 13.04 4.23 5.91
C TYR A 184 14.23 3.32 6.26
N ARG A 185 14.86 2.72 5.23
CA ARG A 185 16.17 2.06 5.34
C ARG A 185 16.93 2.17 4.02
N SER A 186 18.17 2.64 4.04
CA SER A 186 18.97 2.87 2.84
C SER A 186 19.88 1.69 2.49
N TYR A 187 20.13 1.52 1.20
CA TYR A 187 21.03 0.52 0.61
C TYR A 187 21.93 1.17 -0.44
N GLU A 188 23.06 0.53 -0.74
CA GLU A 188 24.05 1.07 -1.67
C GLU A 188 24.00 0.39 -3.04
N THR A 189 23.55 -0.87 -3.10
CA THR A 189 23.49 -1.64 -4.34
C THR A 189 22.12 -2.24 -4.60
N ARG A 190 21.86 -2.51 -5.88
CA ARG A 190 20.65 -3.20 -6.35
C ARG A 190 20.50 -4.59 -5.73
N GLU A 191 21.61 -5.29 -5.54
CA GLU A 191 21.65 -6.64 -4.96
C GLU A 191 21.24 -6.58 -3.49
N GLN A 192 21.84 -5.68 -2.71
CA GLN A 192 21.49 -5.50 -1.29
C GLN A 192 20.02 -5.10 -1.12
N LEU A 193 19.54 -4.16 -1.94
CA LEU A 193 18.14 -3.76 -1.94
C LEU A 193 17.23 -4.96 -2.23
N THR A 194 17.52 -5.71 -3.30
CA THR A 194 16.74 -6.89 -3.71
C THR A 194 16.69 -7.93 -2.61
N ASP A 195 17.83 -8.27 -2.00
CA ASP A 195 17.89 -9.31 -0.96
C ASP A 195 17.12 -8.87 0.29
N ALA A 196 17.14 -7.57 0.63
CA ALA A 196 16.32 -7.01 1.70
C ALA A 196 14.82 -7.05 1.42
N TYR A 197 14.40 -6.78 0.18
CA TYR A 197 13.02 -6.97 -0.25
C TYR A 197 12.59 -8.43 -0.10
N VAL A 198 13.38 -9.37 -0.63
CA VAL A 198 13.08 -10.81 -0.54
C VAL A 198 12.95 -11.24 0.93
N ALA A 199 13.80 -10.71 1.81
CA ALA A 199 13.70 -10.94 3.25
C ALA A 199 12.41 -10.36 3.88
N LEU A 200 11.97 -9.16 3.47
CA LEU A 200 10.67 -8.61 3.88
C LEU A 200 9.52 -9.51 3.44
N LEU A 201 9.54 -10.00 2.19
CA LEU A 201 8.49 -10.88 1.67
C LEU A 201 8.45 -12.22 2.42
N GLY A 202 9.62 -12.77 2.74
CA GLY A 202 9.72 -13.96 3.60
C GLY A 202 9.03 -13.78 4.95
N ARG A 203 9.18 -12.60 5.57
CA ARG A 203 8.58 -12.27 6.88
C ARG A 203 7.07 -12.05 6.83
N LEU A 204 6.46 -11.82 5.66
CA LEU A 204 5.00 -11.78 5.52
C LEU A 204 4.36 -13.17 5.66
N ARG A 205 5.07 -14.24 5.30
CA ARG A 205 4.53 -15.61 5.27
C ARG A 205 3.92 -16.04 6.60
N PRO A 206 4.61 -15.93 7.75
CA PRO A 206 4.00 -16.28 9.02
C PRO A 206 2.77 -15.39 9.34
N LEU A 207 2.81 -14.10 9.00
CA LEU A 207 1.68 -13.20 9.27
C LEU A 207 0.42 -13.61 8.48
N ILE A 208 0.58 -14.12 7.26
CA ILE A 208 -0.53 -14.72 6.47
C ILE A 208 -1.14 -15.90 7.23
N GLY A 209 -0.30 -16.79 7.78
CA GLY A 209 -0.74 -17.91 8.62
C GLY A 209 -1.50 -17.47 9.88
N SER A 210 -1.20 -16.27 10.38
CA SER A 210 -1.87 -15.64 11.51
C SER A 210 -3.10 -14.80 11.14
N GLY A 211 -3.51 -14.73 9.87
CA GLY A 211 -4.74 -14.02 9.44
C GLY A 211 -4.53 -12.73 8.65
N LEU A 212 -3.29 -12.30 8.41
CA LEU A 212 -3.01 -11.14 7.55
C LEU A 212 -3.48 -11.40 6.11
N SER A 213 -4.42 -10.59 5.63
CA SER A 213 -5.10 -10.83 4.34
C SER A 213 -4.53 -10.01 3.19
N ALA A 214 -3.92 -8.86 3.47
CA ALA A 214 -3.26 -8.02 2.48
C ALA A 214 -2.06 -7.28 3.07
N ALA A 215 -1.09 -6.98 2.21
CA ALA A 215 0.09 -6.18 2.55
C ALA A 215 0.47 -5.31 1.35
N VAL A 216 0.67 -4.01 1.58
CA VAL A 216 0.99 -2.99 0.58
C VAL A 216 2.39 -2.46 0.82
N TYR A 217 3.30 -2.69 -0.14
CA TYR A 217 4.65 -2.14 -0.04
C TYR A 217 4.65 -0.68 -0.55
N THR A 218 5.48 0.19 0.04
CA THR A 218 5.69 1.59 -0.40
C THR A 218 7.10 1.76 -0.98
N GLN A 219 7.34 2.16 -2.24
CA GLN A 219 6.41 2.66 -3.30
C GLN A 219 6.81 2.26 -4.77
N THR A 220 6.06 2.65 -5.83
CA THR A 220 6.16 2.04 -7.18
C THR A 220 7.34 2.66 -7.88
N THR A 221 7.37 3.98 -7.80
CA THR A 221 8.42 4.87 -8.27
C THR A 221 8.92 5.64 -7.07
N ASP A 222 10.16 6.11 -7.14
CA ASP A 222 10.59 7.19 -6.27
C ASP A 222 9.67 8.40 -6.47
N VAL A 223 9.37 9.10 -5.38
CA VAL A 223 8.51 10.28 -5.37
C VAL A 223 9.28 11.40 -4.74
N GLU A 224 9.64 12.40 -5.54
CA GLU A 224 10.40 13.54 -5.06
C GLU A 224 11.68 13.08 -4.33
N VAL A 225 11.79 13.40 -3.03
CA VAL A 225 12.92 13.02 -2.17
C VAL A 225 12.79 11.63 -1.55
N GLU A 226 11.63 10.99 -1.64
CA GLU A 226 11.37 9.66 -1.10
C GLU A 226 11.78 8.58 -2.13
N VAL A 227 12.96 7.99 -1.94
CA VAL A 227 13.65 7.14 -2.93
C VAL A 227 13.57 5.64 -2.65
N ASN A 228 12.44 5.20 -2.14
CA ASN A 228 12.09 3.81 -1.78
C ASN A 228 11.20 3.10 -2.82
N GLY A 229 11.17 3.61 -4.05
CA GLY A 229 10.47 3.06 -5.19
C GLY A 229 11.05 1.73 -5.70
N TYR A 230 10.22 0.89 -6.32
CA TYR A 230 10.69 -0.20 -7.19
C TYR A 230 11.39 0.33 -8.44
N MET A 231 10.99 1.51 -8.90
CA MET A 231 11.55 2.21 -10.04
C MET A 231 12.10 3.56 -9.62
N THR A 232 13.05 4.06 -10.39
CA THR A 232 13.54 5.43 -10.24
C THR A 232 12.43 6.47 -10.51
N TYR A 233 12.66 7.72 -10.10
CA TYR A 233 11.70 8.82 -10.24
C TYR A 233 11.20 8.98 -11.68
N ASP A 234 12.12 8.84 -12.62
CA ASP A 234 11.88 8.95 -14.06
C ASP A 234 11.44 7.65 -14.74
N ARG A 235 11.24 6.56 -13.99
CA ARG A 235 10.89 5.21 -14.50
C ARG A 235 11.92 4.60 -15.46
N ALA A 236 13.12 5.18 -15.58
CA ALA A 236 14.16 4.70 -16.47
C ALA A 236 14.77 3.37 -16.01
N MET A 237 14.75 3.10 -14.70
CA MET A 237 15.35 1.90 -14.12
C MET A 237 14.44 1.24 -13.09
N ILE A 238 14.31 -0.08 -13.18
CA ILE A 238 13.77 -0.92 -12.09
C ILE A 238 14.94 -1.23 -11.13
N LYS A 239 14.80 -0.79 -9.89
CA LYS A 239 15.82 -0.80 -8.82
C LYS A 239 16.00 -2.16 -8.15
N VAL A 240 15.16 -3.13 -8.46
CA VAL A 240 15.19 -4.51 -7.91
C VAL A 240 15.39 -5.55 -9.01
N ASP A 241 15.92 -6.73 -8.68
CA ASP A 241 15.90 -7.87 -9.58
C ASP A 241 14.46 -8.43 -9.70
N VAL A 242 13.86 -8.20 -10.87
CA VAL A 242 12.47 -8.59 -11.15
C VAL A 242 12.25 -10.09 -11.00
N LYS A 243 13.22 -10.93 -11.40
CA LYS A 243 13.07 -12.39 -11.34
C LYS A 243 13.09 -12.87 -9.90
N LYS A 244 14.07 -12.42 -9.10
CA LYS A 244 14.14 -12.75 -7.66
C LYS A 244 12.87 -12.28 -6.93
N MET A 245 12.40 -11.07 -7.24
CA MET A 245 11.17 -10.53 -6.67
C MET A 245 9.94 -11.36 -7.04
N ALA A 246 9.78 -11.71 -8.32
CA ALA A 246 8.67 -12.53 -8.77
C ALA A 246 8.67 -13.92 -8.11
N GLU A 247 9.84 -14.53 -7.95
CA GLU A 247 10.01 -15.80 -7.23
C GLU A 247 9.61 -15.69 -5.76
N ALA A 248 10.04 -14.63 -5.07
CA ALA A 248 9.68 -14.38 -3.67
C ALA A 248 8.19 -14.05 -3.51
N SER A 249 7.62 -13.22 -4.38
CA SER A 249 6.19 -12.89 -4.40
C SER A 249 5.33 -14.13 -4.65
N ARG A 250 5.73 -15.02 -5.57
CA ARG A 250 5.02 -16.29 -5.82
C ARG A 250 4.89 -17.15 -4.58
N LYS A 251 5.92 -17.15 -3.73
CA LYS A 251 5.87 -17.89 -2.46
C LYS A 251 4.71 -17.40 -1.62
N LEU A 252 4.36 -16.11 -1.60
CA LEU A 252 3.25 -15.56 -0.81
C LEU A 252 1.89 -16.20 -1.10
N TYR A 253 1.69 -16.79 -2.29
CA TYR A 253 0.43 -17.42 -2.70
C TYR A 253 0.38 -18.94 -2.45
N LEU A 254 1.44 -19.55 -1.90
CA LEU A 254 1.35 -20.93 -1.41
C LEU A 254 0.38 -20.99 -0.22
N PRO A 255 -0.17 -22.17 0.14
CA PRO A 255 -1.04 -22.32 1.30
C PRO A 255 -0.48 -21.63 2.55
N PRO A 256 -1.34 -20.95 3.35
CA PRO A 256 -0.91 -20.32 4.59
C PRO A 256 -0.16 -21.30 5.49
N PRO A 257 0.98 -20.92 6.08
CA PRO A 257 1.70 -21.80 6.98
C PRO A 257 0.90 -22.02 8.27
N VAL A 258 0.92 -23.24 8.80
CA VAL A 258 0.37 -23.52 10.13
C VAL A 258 1.39 -23.06 11.17
N ILE A 259 1.03 -22.06 11.96
CA ILE A 259 1.86 -21.59 13.07
C ILE A 259 1.42 -22.31 14.34
N LYS A 260 2.35 -23.06 14.93
CA LYS A 260 2.17 -23.70 16.23
C LYS A 260 3.17 -23.11 17.21
N THR A 261 2.68 -22.41 18.22
CA THR A 261 3.51 -21.98 19.35
C THR A 261 3.90 -23.21 20.16
N ILE A 262 5.19 -23.56 20.18
CA ILE A 262 5.71 -24.68 20.97
C ILE A 262 6.01 -24.22 22.40
N VAL A 263 6.59 -23.03 22.53
CA VAL A 263 6.84 -22.36 23.81
C VAL A 263 6.44 -20.89 23.64
N PRO A 264 5.61 -20.32 24.52
CA PRO A 264 5.25 -18.91 24.44
C PRO A 264 6.49 -18.02 24.58
N THR A 265 6.46 -16.83 24.01
CA THR A 265 7.49 -15.81 24.24
C THR A 265 7.19 -15.03 25.51
N SER A 266 8.21 -14.43 26.12
CA SER A 266 8.02 -13.56 27.31
C SER A 266 7.48 -12.17 26.96
N GLU A 267 7.11 -11.95 25.70
CA GLU A 267 6.71 -10.64 25.15
C GLU A 267 5.44 -10.09 25.81
N LYS A 268 4.52 -10.96 26.21
CA LYS A 268 3.25 -10.58 26.87
C LYS A 268 3.18 -10.94 28.35
N LYS A 269 3.96 -11.91 28.80
CA LYS A 269 3.98 -12.41 30.18
C LYS A 269 5.35 -12.98 30.47
N GLY A 270 5.95 -12.64 31.62
CA GLY A 270 7.21 -13.24 32.06
C GLY A 270 7.09 -14.76 32.13
N ILE A 271 8.12 -15.46 31.65
CA ILE A 271 8.20 -16.92 31.67
C ILE A 271 9.33 -17.28 32.62
N GLU A 272 9.05 -18.19 33.55
CA GLU A 272 10.08 -18.80 34.38
C GLU A 272 10.79 -19.88 33.57
N TRP A 273 12.10 -19.74 33.42
CA TRP A 273 12.94 -20.73 32.77
C TRP A 273 13.96 -21.26 33.79
N SER A 274 14.22 -22.56 33.77
CA SER A 274 15.37 -23.18 34.44
C SER A 274 16.14 -24.01 33.42
N TYR A 275 17.45 -24.15 33.59
CA TYR A 275 18.27 -25.07 32.82
C TYR A 275 18.88 -26.10 33.78
N THR A 276 19.05 -27.33 33.28
CA THR A 276 19.74 -28.40 34.00
C THR A 276 21.20 -28.40 33.56
N THR A 277 22.13 -28.30 34.51
CA THR A 277 23.57 -28.52 34.28
C THR A 277 23.91 -29.99 34.28
#